data_AF-A0A520BZW0-F1
#
_entry.id   AF-A0A520BZW0-F1
#
_cell.length_a   1.000
_cell.length_b   1.000
_cell.length_c   1.000
_cell.angle_alpha   90.00
_cell.angle_beta   90.00
_cell.angle_gamma   90.00
#
_symmetry.space_group_name_H-M   'P 1'
#
loop_
_entity.id
_entity.type
_entity.pdbx_description
1 polymer ?
#
loop_
_entity_poly.entity_id
_entity_poly.type
_entity_poly.pdbx_seq_one_letter_code
_entity_poly.pdbx_strand_id
1 'polypeptide(L)'
;MKNSYTVLMLFLIITLFAACGPTISGKDEKAFKSSKAKMEEKLDKEERENLEKALRIIVVKAMKEKWNSPEKYEGKSFDKISMEIIDGKSYSAIISYAEDFLKADRDEKITNKTAEIDSLEKDKLKAVKITQQIDAFKLTKISISEDVFFSDDPKQPFLDLTFTNTFKENLIGEYMLYINIYSKKTGELIASEGQGGTWNDDYVLKPNENFDYHQPLLHNAVQHSNLWKTAKYPITDFSPYDLVIKAYATKITTKKGGTIERPKADVTYFDAEIKKLNEEIKALK
;
A
#
# COMPACT_ATOMS: atom_id res chain seq x y z
N MET A 1 -58.10 60.04 -7.22
CA MET A 1 -57.57 58.66 -7.14
C MET A 1 -56.17 58.61 -7.73
N LYS A 2 -55.09 58.89 -6.96
CA LYS A 2 -53.72 58.85 -7.53
C LYS A 2 -52.60 58.38 -6.59
N ASN A 3 -52.87 57.97 -5.35
CA ASN A 3 -51.80 57.63 -4.39
C ASN A 3 -51.87 56.20 -3.82
N SER A 4 -52.75 55.33 -4.33
CA SER A 4 -52.97 54.00 -3.72
C SER A 4 -52.10 52.88 -4.32
N TYR A 5 -51.46 53.10 -5.48
CA TYR A 5 -50.63 52.09 -6.14
C TYR A 5 -49.15 52.15 -5.73
N THR A 6 -48.65 53.31 -5.30
CA THR A 6 -47.25 53.49 -4.89
C THR A 6 -46.96 52.84 -3.53
N VAL A 7 -47.94 52.79 -2.63
CA VAL A 7 -47.81 52.17 -1.29
C VAL A 7 -47.85 50.64 -1.37
N LEU A 8 -48.65 50.08 -2.29
CA LEU A 8 -48.75 48.62 -2.50
C LEU A 8 -47.48 48.05 -3.16
N MET A 9 -46.85 48.82 -4.06
CA MET A 9 -45.60 48.41 -4.72
C MET A 9 -44.37 48.50 -3.79
N LEU A 10 -44.38 49.42 -2.83
CA LEU A 10 -43.32 49.53 -1.81
C LEU A 10 -43.37 48.39 -0.78
N PHE A 11 -44.57 47.89 -0.45
CA PHE A 11 -44.75 46.75 0.46
C PHE A 11 -44.28 45.42 -0.15
N LEU A 12 -44.45 45.23 -1.47
CA LEU A 12 -43.98 44.03 -2.18
C LEU A 12 -42.44 43.94 -2.26
N ILE A 13 -41.75 45.08 -2.32
CA ILE A 13 -40.28 45.15 -2.36
C ILE A 13 -39.69 44.85 -0.97
N ILE A 14 -40.36 45.27 0.12
CA ILE A 14 -39.88 45.01 1.49
C ILE A 14 -40.02 43.53 1.87
N THR A 15 -41.02 42.81 1.35
CA THR A 15 -41.16 41.36 1.56
C THR A 15 -40.15 40.53 0.76
N LEU A 16 -39.63 41.05 -0.36
CA LEU A 16 -38.56 40.39 -1.13
C LEU A 16 -37.19 40.48 -0.46
N PHE A 17 -36.96 41.47 0.42
CA PHE A 17 -35.72 41.59 1.22
C PHE A 17 -35.81 40.92 2.60
N ALA A 18 -37.00 40.56 3.08
CA ALA A 18 -37.19 39.91 4.37
C ALA A 18 -36.84 38.40 4.39
N ALA A 19 -36.56 37.80 3.23
CA ALA A 19 -36.12 36.41 3.12
C ALA A 19 -34.59 36.23 3.22
N CYS A 20 -33.81 37.31 3.31
CA CYS A 20 -32.37 37.24 3.54
C CYS A 20 -32.05 37.27 5.05
N GLY A 21 -31.81 36.10 5.62
CA GLY A 21 -31.16 35.99 6.93
C GLY A 21 -29.79 36.71 6.95
N PRO A 22 -29.24 36.99 8.14
CA PRO A 22 -27.90 37.57 8.26
C PRO A 22 -26.88 36.73 7.49
N THR A 23 -25.90 37.39 6.86
CA THR A 23 -24.82 36.74 6.11
C THR A 23 -23.48 37.00 6.78
N ILE A 24 -22.53 36.08 6.59
CA ILE A 24 -21.15 36.27 7.04
C ILE A 24 -20.44 37.28 6.14
N SER A 25 -19.60 38.13 6.74
CA SER A 25 -18.63 38.96 6.02
C SER A 25 -17.22 38.42 6.23
N GLY A 26 -16.59 37.96 5.14
CA GLY A 26 -15.22 37.44 5.11
C GLY A 26 -14.16 38.47 4.73
N LYS A 27 -14.48 39.77 4.75
CA LYS A 27 -13.56 40.85 4.35
C LYS A 27 -12.31 40.92 5.21
N ASP A 28 -12.49 40.77 6.52
CA ASP A 28 -11.47 40.75 7.54
C ASP A 28 -12.00 40.07 8.80
N GLU A 29 -11.11 39.80 9.77
CA GLU A 29 -11.45 39.08 11.00
C GLU A 29 -12.51 39.81 11.85
N LYS A 30 -12.48 41.15 11.87
CA LYS A 30 -13.42 41.95 12.66
C LYS A 30 -14.81 41.91 12.06
N ALA A 31 -14.90 42.04 10.73
CA ALA A 31 -16.14 41.91 9.97
C ALA A 31 -16.72 40.49 10.12
N PHE A 32 -15.88 39.46 10.08
CA PHE A 32 -16.28 38.08 10.30
C PHE A 32 -16.87 37.89 11.70
N LYS A 33 -16.14 38.29 12.76
CA LYS A 33 -16.62 38.19 14.14
C LYS A 33 -17.96 38.91 14.36
N SER A 34 -18.08 40.13 13.83
CA SER A 34 -19.31 40.92 13.98
C SER A 34 -20.51 40.33 13.25
N SER A 35 -20.30 39.85 12.01
CA SER A 35 -21.38 39.25 11.20
C SER A 35 -21.79 37.87 11.70
N LYS A 36 -20.85 37.06 12.19
CA LYS A 36 -21.12 35.78 12.85
C LYS A 36 -21.97 35.96 14.09
N ALA A 37 -21.64 36.90 14.98
CA ALA A 37 -22.43 37.16 16.18
C ALA A 37 -23.90 37.52 15.85
N LYS A 38 -24.11 38.37 14.84
CA LYS A 38 -25.47 38.72 14.35
C LYS A 38 -26.22 37.54 13.76
N MET A 39 -25.51 36.57 13.17
CA MET A 39 -26.10 35.33 12.69
C MET A 39 -26.53 34.46 13.88
N GLU A 40 -25.64 34.24 14.83
CA GLU A 40 -25.89 33.40 16.02
C GLU A 40 -27.03 33.90 16.90
N GLU A 41 -27.27 35.22 16.97
CA GLU A 41 -28.43 35.81 17.66
C GLU A 41 -29.78 35.26 17.16
N LYS A 42 -29.84 34.82 15.90
CA LYS A 42 -31.05 34.27 15.28
C LYS A 42 -31.11 32.74 15.27
N LEU A 43 -30.04 32.08 15.70
CA LEU A 43 -29.91 30.62 15.71
C LEU A 43 -30.20 30.08 17.11
N ASP A 44 -30.84 28.91 17.16
CA ASP A 44 -30.94 28.14 18.41
C ASP A 44 -29.60 27.48 18.78
N LYS A 45 -29.59 26.73 19.89
CA LYS A 45 -28.36 26.08 20.37
C LYS A 45 -27.82 25.05 19.37
N GLU A 46 -28.68 24.23 18.79
CA GLU A 46 -28.28 23.17 17.85
C GLU A 46 -27.76 23.77 16.55
N GLU A 47 -28.44 24.80 16.03
CA GLU A 47 -28.01 25.52 14.83
C GLU A 47 -26.67 26.23 15.01
N ARG A 48 -26.38 26.80 16.20
CA ARG A 48 -25.05 27.35 16.51
C ARG A 48 -23.97 26.27 16.52
N GLU A 49 -24.25 25.11 17.12
CA GLU A 49 -23.33 23.97 17.10
C GLU A 49 -23.07 23.48 15.66
N ASN A 50 -24.10 23.44 14.82
CA ASN A 50 -23.98 23.06 13.42
C ASN A 50 -23.22 24.10 12.59
N LEU A 51 -23.43 25.40 12.85
CA LEU A 51 -22.63 26.47 12.25
C LEU A 51 -21.15 26.32 12.58
N GLU A 52 -20.80 26.07 13.85
CA GLU A 52 -19.39 25.85 14.25
C GLU A 52 -18.77 24.62 13.58
N LYS A 53 -19.50 23.51 13.50
CA LYS A 53 -19.06 22.31 12.77
C LYS A 53 -18.81 22.64 11.29
N ALA A 54 -19.75 23.32 10.64
CA ALA A 54 -19.63 23.69 9.24
C ALA A 54 -18.42 24.61 9.00
N LEU A 55 -18.20 25.62 9.85
CA LEU A 55 -17.03 26.50 9.75
C LEU A 55 -15.70 25.73 9.88
N ARG A 56 -15.62 24.71 10.75
CA ARG A 56 -14.43 23.83 10.82
C ARG A 56 -14.23 23.04 9.53
N ILE A 57 -15.31 22.56 8.91
CA ILE A 57 -15.25 21.90 7.60
C ILE A 57 -14.78 22.84 6.49
N ILE A 58 -15.17 24.13 6.53
CA ILE A 58 -14.65 25.14 5.60
C ILE A 58 -13.13 25.30 5.74
N VAL A 59 -12.60 25.27 6.97
CA VAL A 59 -11.15 25.31 7.18
C VAL A 59 -10.45 24.10 6.55
N VAL A 60 -11.02 22.90 6.69
CA VAL A 60 -10.50 21.69 6.02
C VAL A 60 -10.54 21.84 4.49
N LYS A 61 -11.61 22.40 3.94
CA LYS A 61 -11.69 22.73 2.50
C LYS A 61 -10.59 23.70 2.08
N ALA A 62 -10.37 24.76 2.83
CA ALA A 62 -9.33 25.75 2.56
C ALA A 62 -7.92 25.13 2.58
N MET A 63 -7.65 24.23 3.53
CA MET A 63 -6.42 23.45 3.57
C MET A 63 -6.25 22.61 2.30
N LYS A 64 -7.29 21.88 1.90
CA LYS A 64 -7.27 21.04 0.70
C LYS A 64 -7.04 21.85 -0.58
N GLU A 65 -7.71 23.00 -0.73
CA GLU A 65 -7.49 23.87 -1.89
C GLU A 65 -6.07 24.41 -1.97
N LYS A 66 -5.51 24.84 -0.84
CA LYS A 66 -4.14 25.32 -0.79
C LYS A 66 -3.13 24.21 -1.09
N TRP A 67 -3.38 22.99 -0.64
CA TRP A 67 -2.53 21.84 -0.92
C TRP A 67 -2.54 21.44 -2.39
N ASN A 68 -3.73 21.44 -3.01
CA ASN A 68 -3.92 21.05 -4.41
C ASN A 68 -3.53 22.17 -5.40
N SER A 69 -3.44 23.41 -4.95
CA SER A 69 -3.14 24.57 -5.80
C SER A 69 -2.32 25.63 -5.05
N PRO A 70 -1.09 25.30 -4.62
CA PRO A 70 -0.31 26.17 -3.74
C PRO A 70 -0.03 27.55 -4.34
N GLU A 71 0.23 27.63 -5.64
CA GLU A 71 0.51 28.90 -6.34
C GLU A 71 -0.69 29.86 -6.32
N LYS A 72 -1.93 29.34 -6.43
CA LYS A 72 -3.15 30.16 -6.36
C LYS A 72 -3.34 30.82 -4.99
N TYR A 73 -2.81 30.20 -3.94
CA TYR A 73 -3.02 30.59 -2.55
C TYR A 73 -1.72 30.99 -1.85
N GLU A 74 -0.71 31.37 -2.63
CA GLU A 74 0.57 31.83 -2.10
C GLU A 74 0.38 33.02 -1.15
N GLY A 75 1.08 32.99 0.00
CA GLY A 75 0.98 34.02 1.03
C GLY A 75 -0.36 34.10 1.79
N LYS A 76 -1.40 33.34 1.42
CA LYS A 76 -2.70 33.34 2.13
C LYS A 76 -2.71 32.32 3.28
N SER A 77 -3.24 32.70 4.44
CA SER A 77 -3.53 31.77 5.54
C SER A 77 -4.78 30.93 5.24
N PHE A 78 -4.96 29.79 5.91
CA PHE A 78 -6.19 29.00 5.81
C PHE A 78 -7.42 29.80 6.25
N ASP A 79 -7.29 30.66 7.25
CA ASP A 79 -8.36 31.53 7.72
C ASP A 79 -8.79 32.53 6.63
N LYS A 80 -7.83 33.13 5.92
CA LYS A 80 -8.14 34.06 4.83
C LYS A 80 -8.89 33.36 3.70
N ILE A 81 -8.45 32.16 3.32
CA ILE A 81 -9.12 31.35 2.30
C ILE A 81 -10.52 30.94 2.78
N SER A 82 -10.66 30.54 4.05
CA SER A 82 -11.94 30.16 4.65
C SER A 82 -12.93 31.31 4.65
N MET A 83 -12.49 32.52 5.02
CA MET A 83 -13.30 33.72 4.98
C MET A 83 -13.72 34.09 3.54
N GLU A 84 -12.80 33.97 2.56
CA GLU A 84 -13.12 34.16 1.14
C GLU A 84 -14.19 33.15 0.65
N ILE A 85 -14.15 31.90 1.12
CA ILE A 85 -15.14 30.87 0.74
C ILE A 85 -16.56 31.20 1.23
N ILE A 86 -16.70 31.81 2.42
CA ILE A 86 -18.00 32.02 3.07
C ILE A 86 -18.51 33.46 3.05
N ASP A 87 -17.77 34.40 2.47
CA ASP A 87 -18.21 35.80 2.35
C ASP A 87 -19.57 35.88 1.64
N GLY A 88 -20.50 36.62 2.24
CA GLY A 88 -21.86 36.78 1.76
C GLY A 88 -22.79 35.57 1.95
N LYS A 89 -22.33 34.45 2.53
CA LYS A 89 -23.19 33.27 2.74
C LYS A 89 -24.08 33.41 3.98
N SER A 90 -25.32 32.98 3.86
CA SER A 90 -26.25 32.77 4.98
C SER A 90 -25.92 31.49 5.74
N TYR A 91 -26.54 31.29 6.91
CA TYR A 91 -26.43 30.04 7.67
C TYR A 91 -26.67 28.80 6.80
N SER A 92 -27.84 28.72 6.14
CA SER A 92 -28.19 27.57 5.29
C SER A 92 -27.18 27.34 4.16
N ALA A 93 -26.68 28.41 3.53
CA ALA A 93 -25.68 28.30 2.48
C ALA A 93 -24.31 27.82 3.00
N ILE A 94 -23.96 28.13 4.26
CA ILE A 94 -22.74 27.61 4.90
C ILE A 94 -22.89 26.12 5.22
N ILE A 95 -24.03 25.73 5.78
CA ILE A 95 -24.32 24.32 6.09
C ILE A 95 -24.30 23.48 4.81
N SER A 96 -25.08 23.85 3.80
CA SER A 96 -25.12 23.10 2.54
C SER A 96 -23.76 23.03 1.86
N TYR A 97 -22.97 24.11 1.88
CA TYR A 97 -21.61 24.07 1.32
C TYR A 97 -20.70 23.08 2.06
N ALA A 98 -20.77 23.05 3.40
CA ALA A 98 -19.98 22.12 4.20
C ALA A 98 -20.39 20.66 3.95
N GLU A 99 -21.70 20.39 3.86
CA GLU A 99 -22.24 19.06 3.54
C GLU A 99 -21.85 18.60 2.12
N ASP A 100 -21.99 19.48 1.14
CA ASP A 100 -21.60 19.21 -0.25
C ASP A 100 -20.10 18.89 -0.35
N PHE A 101 -19.26 19.65 0.38
CA PHE A 101 -17.83 19.35 0.43
C PHE A 101 -17.54 18.01 1.09
N LEU A 102 -18.16 17.70 2.23
CA LEU A 102 -17.96 16.41 2.90
C LEU A 102 -18.37 15.24 1.99
N LYS A 103 -19.48 15.39 1.27
CA LYS A 103 -19.95 14.40 0.30
C LYS A 103 -18.96 14.23 -0.85
N ALA A 104 -18.53 15.34 -1.46
CA ALA A 104 -17.57 15.31 -2.56
C ALA A 104 -16.21 14.74 -2.13
N ASP A 105 -15.71 15.11 -0.95
CA ASP A 105 -14.45 14.62 -0.40
C ASP A 105 -14.50 13.12 -0.09
N ARG A 106 -15.61 12.66 0.48
CA ARG A 106 -15.87 11.22 0.69
C ARG A 106 -15.90 10.46 -0.63
N ASP A 107 -16.66 10.96 -1.61
CA ASP A 107 -16.85 10.28 -2.91
C ASP A 107 -15.51 10.24 -3.69
N GLU A 108 -14.70 11.30 -3.61
CA GLU A 108 -13.32 11.33 -4.14
C GLU A 108 -12.42 10.31 -3.45
N LYS A 109 -12.44 10.25 -2.11
CA LYS A 109 -11.66 9.25 -1.34
C LYS A 109 -12.05 7.83 -1.70
N ILE A 110 -13.35 7.54 -1.82
CA ILE A 110 -13.83 6.22 -2.25
C ILE A 110 -13.34 5.91 -3.67
N THR A 111 -13.42 6.87 -4.58
CA THR A 111 -12.96 6.71 -5.98
C THR A 111 -11.46 6.39 -6.03
N ASN A 112 -10.64 7.16 -5.33
CA ASN A 112 -9.18 6.97 -5.31
C ASN A 112 -8.80 5.61 -4.70
N LYS A 113 -9.42 5.21 -3.59
CA LYS A 113 -9.18 3.91 -2.97
C LYS A 113 -9.63 2.74 -3.84
N THR A 114 -10.74 2.89 -4.57
CA THR A 114 -11.21 1.88 -5.51
C THR A 114 -10.22 1.71 -6.65
N ALA A 115 -9.71 2.81 -7.21
CA ALA A 115 -8.68 2.76 -8.25
C ALA A 115 -7.36 2.14 -7.76
N GLU A 116 -6.99 2.38 -6.50
CA GLU A 116 -5.83 1.74 -5.87
C GLU A 116 -6.02 0.23 -5.71
N ILE A 117 -7.21 -0.23 -5.27
CA ILE A 117 -7.57 -1.66 -5.23
C ILE A 117 -7.45 -2.28 -6.63
N ASP A 118 -8.01 -1.66 -7.66
CA ASP A 118 -7.93 -2.16 -9.04
C ASP A 118 -6.47 -2.28 -9.52
N SER A 119 -5.60 -1.36 -9.10
CA SER A 119 -4.17 -1.43 -9.38
C SER A 119 -3.50 -2.60 -8.64
N LEU A 120 -3.77 -2.74 -7.34
CA LEU A 120 -3.23 -3.82 -6.51
C LEU A 120 -3.66 -5.19 -7.00
N GLU A 121 -4.91 -5.35 -7.48
CA GLU A 121 -5.38 -6.61 -8.08
C GLU A 121 -4.61 -6.96 -9.36
N LYS A 122 -4.34 -5.97 -10.23
CA LYS A 122 -3.52 -6.17 -11.43
C LYS A 122 -2.08 -6.56 -11.08
N ASP A 123 -1.49 -5.87 -10.11
CA ASP A 123 -0.14 -6.14 -9.65
C ASP A 123 -0.03 -7.50 -8.97
N LYS A 124 -1.04 -7.90 -8.17
CA LYS A 124 -1.17 -9.24 -7.61
C LYS A 124 -1.18 -10.31 -8.70
N LEU A 125 -2.01 -10.15 -9.73
CA LEU A 125 -2.08 -11.11 -10.85
C LEU A 125 -0.74 -11.21 -11.60
N LYS A 126 -0.08 -10.07 -11.82
CA LYS A 126 1.27 -10.04 -12.41
C LYS A 126 2.28 -10.76 -11.53
N ALA A 127 2.25 -10.52 -10.22
CA ALA A 127 3.16 -11.14 -9.27
C ALA A 127 2.97 -12.67 -9.19
N VAL A 128 1.72 -13.14 -9.19
CA VAL A 128 1.37 -14.56 -9.25
C VAL A 128 1.91 -15.18 -10.55
N LYS A 129 1.69 -14.54 -11.69
CA LYS A 129 2.15 -15.04 -12.99
C LYS A 129 3.68 -15.16 -13.05
N ILE A 130 4.41 -14.14 -12.59
CA ILE A 130 5.88 -14.16 -12.55
C ILE A 130 6.37 -15.23 -11.58
N THR A 131 5.73 -15.36 -10.42
CA THR A 131 6.05 -16.41 -9.44
C THR A 131 5.89 -17.80 -10.03
N GLN A 132 4.75 -18.08 -10.66
CA GLN A 132 4.50 -19.34 -11.36
C GLN A 132 5.51 -19.61 -12.47
N GLN A 133 5.92 -18.56 -13.19
CA GLN A 133 6.91 -18.68 -14.24
C GLN A 133 8.28 -19.05 -13.67
N ILE A 134 8.77 -18.35 -12.65
CA ILE A 134 10.09 -18.65 -12.06
C ILE A 134 10.10 -19.98 -11.29
N ASP A 135 8.96 -20.41 -10.75
CA ASP A 135 8.78 -21.74 -10.12
C ASP A 135 8.96 -22.91 -11.11
N ALA A 136 9.01 -22.64 -12.42
CA ALA A 136 9.42 -23.64 -13.40
C ALA A 136 10.90 -24.04 -13.27
N PHE A 137 11.73 -23.26 -12.56
CA PHE A 137 13.02 -23.75 -12.08
C PHE A 137 12.82 -24.39 -10.71
N LYS A 138 12.48 -25.67 -10.75
CA LYS A 138 11.85 -26.36 -9.63
C LYS A 138 12.88 -27.09 -8.79
N LEU A 139 12.91 -26.85 -7.48
CA LEU A 139 13.65 -27.70 -6.55
C LEU A 139 13.04 -29.11 -6.53
N THR A 140 13.85 -30.13 -6.83
CA THR A 140 13.40 -31.53 -6.90
C THR A 140 14.05 -32.44 -5.89
N LYS A 141 15.25 -32.10 -5.40
CA LYS A 141 15.93 -32.84 -4.33
C LYS A 141 16.62 -31.90 -3.34
N ILE A 142 16.62 -32.32 -2.09
CA ILE A 142 17.36 -31.70 -0.99
C ILE A 142 18.07 -32.84 -0.25
N SER A 143 19.36 -32.70 0.00
CA SER A 143 20.10 -33.55 0.94
C SER A 143 21.09 -32.73 1.73
N ILE A 144 21.55 -33.30 2.84
CA ILE A 144 22.74 -32.80 3.53
C ILE A 144 23.81 -33.87 3.45
N SER A 145 24.92 -33.56 2.82
CA SER A 145 26.12 -34.40 2.74
C SER A 145 27.13 -33.98 3.82
N GLU A 146 28.19 -34.76 3.96
CA GLU A 146 29.34 -34.39 4.77
C GLU A 146 30.54 -34.26 3.84
N ASP A 147 31.10 -33.06 3.78
CA ASP A 147 32.21 -32.74 2.88
C ASP A 147 33.20 -31.77 3.54
N VAL A 148 34.28 -31.49 2.84
CA VAL A 148 35.41 -30.66 3.27
C VAL A 148 35.46 -29.41 2.38
N PHE A 149 35.49 -28.22 2.99
CA PHE A 149 35.50 -26.96 2.22
C PHE A 149 36.89 -26.64 1.65
N PHE A 150 37.94 -26.75 2.47
CA PHE A 150 39.34 -26.76 2.04
C PHE A 150 40.03 -28.04 2.52
N SER A 151 41.02 -28.56 1.80
CA SER A 151 41.63 -29.89 2.03
C SER A 151 42.04 -30.20 3.49
N ASP A 152 42.33 -29.17 4.28
CA ASP A 152 42.82 -29.29 5.65
C ASP A 152 41.72 -29.02 6.72
N ASP A 153 40.51 -28.66 6.29
CA ASP A 153 39.38 -28.41 7.17
C ASP A 153 38.76 -29.71 7.69
N PRO A 154 38.19 -29.70 8.92
CA PRO A 154 37.35 -30.81 9.35
C PRO A 154 36.13 -30.93 8.44
N LYS A 155 35.69 -32.17 8.24
CA LYS A 155 34.42 -32.45 7.60
C LYS A 155 33.26 -31.71 8.28
N GLN A 156 32.39 -31.13 7.48
CA GLN A 156 31.24 -30.35 7.94
C GLN A 156 30.02 -30.65 7.06
N PRO A 157 28.79 -30.36 7.54
CA PRO A 157 27.58 -30.58 6.75
C PRO A 157 27.51 -29.61 5.56
N PHE A 158 27.19 -30.14 4.38
CA PHE A 158 26.92 -29.37 3.16
C PHE A 158 25.48 -29.56 2.73
N LEU A 159 24.86 -28.48 2.25
CA LEU A 159 23.54 -28.50 1.66
C LEU A 159 23.65 -28.79 0.16
N ASP A 160 23.04 -29.89 -0.28
CA ASP A 160 22.92 -30.24 -1.68
C ASP A 160 21.48 -30.01 -2.15
N LEU A 161 21.33 -29.23 -3.21
CA LEU A 161 20.05 -28.91 -3.83
C LEU A 161 20.10 -29.29 -5.30
N THR A 162 19.11 -30.05 -5.77
CA THR A 162 18.93 -30.27 -7.22
C THR A 162 17.72 -29.48 -7.68
N PHE A 163 17.95 -28.58 -8.63
CA PHE A 163 16.89 -27.89 -9.36
C PHE A 163 16.73 -28.49 -10.75
N THR A 164 15.50 -28.63 -11.22
CA THR A 164 15.20 -29.07 -12.58
C THR A 164 14.66 -27.90 -13.38
N ASN A 165 15.23 -27.67 -14.56
CA ASN A 165 14.66 -26.72 -15.51
C ASN A 165 13.39 -27.31 -16.14
N THR A 166 12.22 -26.94 -15.64
CA THR A 166 10.94 -27.32 -16.27
C THR A 166 10.38 -26.24 -17.20
N PHE A 167 11.17 -25.20 -17.51
CA PHE A 167 10.83 -24.30 -18.60
C PHE A 167 10.84 -25.07 -19.93
N LYS A 168 10.06 -24.57 -20.89
CA LYS A 168 10.10 -25.04 -22.29
C LYS A 168 11.24 -24.39 -23.09
N GLU A 169 12.19 -23.76 -22.40
CA GLU A 169 13.31 -23.05 -23.00
C GLU A 169 14.59 -23.22 -22.18
N ASN A 170 15.70 -22.84 -22.80
CA ASN A 170 17.01 -22.89 -22.20
C ASN A 170 17.20 -21.74 -21.20
N LEU A 171 17.79 -22.06 -20.05
CA LEU A 171 18.27 -21.07 -19.08
C LEU A 171 19.75 -20.78 -19.33
N ILE A 172 20.12 -19.51 -19.22
CA ILE A 172 21.46 -18.98 -19.52
C ILE A 172 21.81 -17.88 -18.51
N GLY A 173 23.08 -17.50 -18.41
CA GLY A 173 23.50 -16.31 -17.66
C GLY A 173 23.19 -16.36 -16.16
N GLU A 174 22.74 -15.22 -15.62
CA GLU A 174 22.60 -15.02 -14.18
C GLU A 174 21.40 -15.75 -13.57
N TYR A 175 21.63 -16.34 -12.40
CA TYR A 175 20.61 -16.90 -11.52
C TYR A 175 20.82 -16.43 -10.08
N MET A 176 19.74 -16.44 -9.29
CA MET A 176 19.79 -16.26 -7.85
C MET A 176 18.82 -17.22 -7.18
N LEU A 177 19.32 -17.93 -6.18
CA LEU A 177 18.60 -18.83 -5.30
C LEU A 177 18.46 -18.17 -3.93
N TYR A 178 17.38 -18.50 -3.24
CA TYR A 178 17.14 -18.11 -1.87
C TYR A 178 16.82 -19.35 -1.05
N ILE A 179 17.48 -19.47 0.10
CA ILE A 179 17.43 -20.65 0.96
C ILE A 179 17.00 -20.19 2.34
N ASN A 180 15.94 -20.80 2.85
CA ASN A 180 15.41 -20.59 4.19
C ASN A 180 15.40 -21.91 4.96
N ILE A 181 15.91 -21.90 6.18
CA ILE A 181 15.90 -23.03 7.10
C ILE A 181 15.08 -22.63 8.32
N TYR A 182 14.05 -23.40 8.64
CA TYR A 182 13.15 -23.16 9.76
C TYR A 182 13.22 -24.28 10.79
N SER A 183 12.93 -23.96 12.04
CA SER A 183 12.60 -24.98 13.05
C SER A 183 11.25 -25.58 12.69
N LYS A 184 11.17 -26.90 12.63
CA LYS A 184 9.91 -27.62 12.43
C LYS A 184 9.01 -27.50 13.66
N LYS A 185 9.58 -27.40 14.86
CA LYS A 185 8.86 -27.31 16.14
C LYS A 185 8.23 -25.95 16.36
N THR A 186 8.98 -24.87 16.13
CA THR A 186 8.50 -23.50 16.42
C THR A 186 7.98 -22.79 15.17
N GLY A 187 8.40 -23.22 13.98
CA GLY A 187 8.13 -22.52 12.73
C GLY A 187 9.02 -21.29 12.51
N GLU A 188 9.92 -20.98 13.43
CA GLU A 188 10.80 -19.82 13.34
C GLU A 188 11.92 -20.02 12.32
N LEU A 189 12.31 -18.93 11.66
CA LEU A 189 13.43 -18.89 10.75
C LEU A 189 14.75 -19.02 11.53
N ILE A 190 15.52 -20.07 11.27
CA ILE A 190 16.83 -20.33 11.86
C ILE A 190 17.92 -19.62 11.06
N ALA A 191 17.88 -19.77 9.74
CA ALA A 191 18.89 -19.25 8.83
C ALA A 191 18.28 -18.92 7.48
N SER A 192 18.81 -17.89 6.82
CA SER A 192 18.38 -17.45 5.50
C SER A 192 19.56 -16.92 4.72
N GLU A 193 19.63 -17.23 3.44
CA GLU A 193 20.68 -16.73 2.56
C GLU A 193 20.20 -16.64 1.11
N GLY A 194 20.61 -15.58 0.42
CA GLY A 194 20.51 -15.46 -1.02
C GLY A 194 21.87 -15.68 -1.64
N GLN A 195 21.96 -16.64 -2.58
CA GLN A 195 23.19 -16.95 -3.30
C GLN A 195 22.91 -16.97 -4.79
N GLY A 196 23.82 -16.40 -5.57
CA GLY A 196 23.67 -16.28 -7.01
C GLY A 196 24.96 -16.60 -7.74
N GLY A 197 24.82 -16.78 -9.04
CA GLY A 197 25.94 -17.04 -9.92
C GLY A 197 25.56 -16.76 -11.37
N THR A 198 26.54 -16.97 -12.23
CA THR A 198 26.37 -16.85 -13.67
C THR A 198 26.78 -18.17 -14.29
N TRP A 199 25.88 -18.78 -15.06
CA TRP A 199 26.28 -19.83 -15.98
C TRP A 199 27.14 -19.19 -17.07
N ASN A 200 28.37 -19.69 -17.26
CA ASN A 200 29.28 -19.23 -18.30
C ASN A 200 28.59 -19.18 -19.67
N ASP A 201 29.06 -18.33 -20.59
CA ASP A 201 28.41 -18.12 -21.90
C ASP A 201 28.21 -19.41 -22.72
N ASP A 202 29.08 -20.41 -22.51
CA ASP A 202 29.01 -21.73 -23.16
C ASP A 202 28.11 -22.74 -22.42
N TYR A 203 27.70 -22.45 -21.19
CA TYR A 203 26.82 -23.30 -20.39
C TYR A 203 25.36 -22.92 -20.59
N VAL A 204 24.56 -23.92 -20.95
CA VAL A 204 23.14 -23.75 -21.20
C VAL A 204 22.40 -24.87 -20.50
N LEU A 205 21.52 -24.52 -19.56
CA LEU A 205 20.67 -25.51 -18.89
C LEU A 205 19.42 -25.74 -19.74
N LYS A 206 19.34 -26.89 -20.41
CA LYS A 206 18.25 -27.21 -21.34
C LYS A 206 16.99 -27.64 -20.57
N PRO A 207 15.82 -27.66 -21.22
CA PRO A 207 14.60 -28.23 -20.65
C PRO A 207 14.82 -29.64 -20.11
N ASN A 208 14.31 -29.88 -18.91
CA ASN A 208 14.40 -31.09 -18.10
C ASN A 208 15.82 -31.47 -17.62
N GLU A 209 16.83 -30.63 -17.84
CA GLU A 209 18.14 -30.83 -17.23
C GLU A 209 18.14 -30.38 -15.77
N ASN A 210 19.01 -31.02 -14.99
CA ASN A 210 19.21 -30.72 -13.58
C ASN A 210 20.39 -29.77 -13.40
N PHE A 211 20.26 -28.90 -12.42
CA PHE A 211 21.32 -28.05 -11.89
C PHE A 211 21.52 -28.44 -10.43
N ASP A 212 22.68 -29.02 -10.15
CA ASP A 212 23.08 -29.37 -8.80
C ASP A 212 23.84 -28.20 -8.17
N TYR A 213 23.38 -27.79 -7.00
CA TYR A 213 23.94 -26.71 -6.20
C TYR A 213 24.41 -27.29 -4.87
N HIS A 214 25.67 -27.04 -4.54
CA HIS A 214 26.34 -27.62 -3.37
C HIS A 214 27.08 -26.51 -2.62
N GLN A 215 26.80 -26.37 -1.33
CA GLN A 215 27.45 -25.36 -0.49
C GLN A 215 27.52 -25.80 0.98
N PRO A 216 28.40 -25.20 1.81
CA PRO A 216 28.35 -25.41 3.25
C PRO A 216 26.96 -25.11 3.81
N LEU A 217 26.53 -25.91 4.78
CA LEU A 217 25.28 -25.62 5.48
C LEU A 217 25.40 -24.27 6.20
N LEU A 218 24.33 -23.47 6.15
CA LEU A 218 24.30 -22.14 6.75
C LEU A 218 24.73 -22.17 8.23
N HIS A 219 25.63 -21.27 8.60
CA HIS A 219 26.26 -21.25 9.94
C HIS A 219 25.25 -21.31 11.09
N ASN A 220 24.18 -20.50 11.04
CA ASN A 220 23.16 -20.48 12.08
C ASN A 220 22.37 -21.81 12.16
N ALA A 221 22.19 -22.52 11.04
CA ALA A 221 21.57 -23.84 11.03
C ALA A 221 22.51 -24.91 11.61
N VAL A 222 23.82 -24.79 11.39
CA VAL A 222 24.83 -25.64 12.05
C VAL A 222 24.78 -25.45 13.57
N GLN A 223 24.73 -24.21 14.05
CA GLN A 223 24.70 -23.91 15.49
C GLN A 223 23.39 -24.28 16.18
N HIS A 224 22.26 -24.25 15.45
CA HIS A 224 20.94 -24.52 16.03
C HIS A 224 20.75 -25.97 16.50
N SER A 225 21.54 -26.92 15.98
CA SER A 225 21.32 -28.35 16.25
C SER A 225 22.61 -29.10 16.55
N ASN A 226 22.58 -29.97 17.56
CA ASN A 226 23.66 -30.93 17.81
C ASN A 226 23.59 -32.16 16.88
N LEU A 227 22.60 -32.22 15.99
CA LEU A 227 22.40 -33.31 15.01
C LEU A 227 23.70 -33.64 14.26
N TRP A 228 24.41 -32.61 13.81
CA TRP A 228 25.56 -32.73 12.91
C TRP A 228 26.71 -33.55 13.48
N LYS A 229 26.78 -33.72 14.80
CA LYS A 229 27.80 -34.53 15.50
C LYS A 229 27.54 -36.04 15.45
N THR A 230 26.30 -36.45 15.17
CA THR A 230 25.85 -37.85 15.27
C THR A 230 25.06 -38.33 14.05
N ALA A 231 24.76 -37.43 13.11
CA ALA A 231 24.03 -37.75 11.91
C ALA A 231 24.78 -38.76 11.04
N LYS A 232 24.02 -39.62 10.35
CA LYS A 232 24.54 -40.44 9.26
C LYS A 232 24.25 -39.72 7.96
N TYR A 233 25.32 -39.44 7.20
CA TYR A 233 25.23 -38.76 5.91
C TYR A 233 25.18 -39.77 4.75
N PRO A 234 24.56 -39.41 3.61
CA PRO A 234 23.77 -38.19 3.40
C PRO A 234 22.41 -38.26 4.12
N ILE A 235 21.97 -37.12 4.64
CA ILE A 235 20.62 -36.96 5.19
C ILE A 235 19.68 -36.62 4.04
N THR A 236 18.74 -37.53 3.76
CA THR A 236 17.69 -37.34 2.73
C THR A 236 16.29 -37.35 3.33
N ASP A 237 16.12 -37.95 4.52
CA ASP A 237 14.90 -37.87 5.31
C ASP A 237 15.06 -36.88 6.47
N PHE A 238 14.31 -35.78 6.40
CA PHE A 238 14.28 -34.73 7.41
C PHE A 238 13.16 -34.92 8.44
N SER A 239 12.31 -35.93 8.28
CA SER A 239 11.20 -36.23 9.19
C SER A 239 11.60 -36.41 10.67
N PRO A 240 12.78 -36.96 11.04
CA PRO A 240 13.16 -37.07 12.45
C PRO A 240 13.78 -35.79 13.03
N TYR A 241 14.10 -34.79 12.20
CA TYR A 241 14.88 -33.62 12.63
C TYR A 241 14.04 -32.36 12.75
N ASP A 242 14.46 -31.45 13.64
CA ASP A 242 13.82 -30.15 13.82
C ASP A 242 14.25 -29.15 12.74
N LEU A 243 14.01 -29.50 11.48
CA LEU A 243 14.48 -28.74 10.32
C LEU A 243 13.45 -28.80 9.19
N VAL A 244 13.15 -27.65 8.60
CA VAL A 244 12.44 -27.51 7.33
C VAL A 244 13.27 -26.63 6.42
N ILE A 245 13.73 -27.17 5.30
CA ILE A 245 14.54 -26.45 4.31
C ILE A 245 13.63 -26.09 3.15
N LYS A 246 13.60 -24.81 2.79
CA LYS A 246 12.94 -24.30 1.60
C LYS A 246 13.97 -23.58 0.75
N ALA A 247 14.04 -23.92 -0.52
CA ALA A 247 14.86 -23.19 -1.48
C ALA A 247 14.07 -22.92 -2.76
N TYR A 248 14.30 -21.77 -3.36
CA TYR A 248 13.61 -21.35 -4.59
C TYR A 248 14.45 -20.32 -5.33
N ALA A 249 14.22 -20.17 -6.63
CA ALA A 249 14.83 -19.09 -7.39
C ALA A 249 14.12 -17.75 -7.17
N THR A 250 14.92 -16.71 -7.04
CA THR A 250 14.51 -15.29 -7.03
C THR A 250 14.89 -14.60 -8.33
N LYS A 251 15.84 -15.13 -9.09
CA LYS A 251 16.21 -14.64 -10.42
C LYS A 251 16.62 -15.78 -11.34
N ILE A 252 16.13 -15.76 -12.57
CA ILE A 252 16.53 -16.69 -13.64
C ILE A 252 16.57 -15.93 -14.96
N THR A 253 17.58 -16.17 -15.79
CA THR A 253 17.66 -15.59 -17.14
C THR A 253 17.35 -16.66 -18.18
N THR A 254 16.41 -16.34 -19.07
CA THR A 254 15.95 -17.22 -20.15
C THR A 254 16.47 -16.73 -21.49
N LYS A 255 16.74 -17.65 -22.43
CA LYS A 255 17.30 -17.26 -23.74
C LYS A 255 16.36 -16.41 -24.58
N LYS A 256 15.03 -16.60 -24.49
CA LYS A 256 14.06 -15.82 -25.28
C LYS A 256 13.34 -14.74 -24.47
N GLY A 257 13.07 -14.99 -23.19
CA GLY A 257 12.28 -14.11 -22.33
C GLY A 257 13.08 -13.08 -21.52
N GLY A 258 14.42 -13.14 -21.54
CA GLY A 258 15.28 -12.29 -20.72
C GLY A 258 15.25 -12.70 -19.24
N THR A 259 15.60 -11.75 -18.36
CA THR A 259 15.66 -11.95 -16.91
C THR A 259 14.27 -11.90 -16.28
N ILE A 260 13.95 -12.92 -15.48
CA ILE A 260 12.74 -13.03 -14.68
C ILE A 260 13.16 -12.91 -13.22
N GLU A 261 12.59 -11.94 -12.51
CA GLU A 261 12.83 -11.73 -11.08
C GLU A 261 11.55 -11.96 -10.28
N ARG A 262 11.68 -12.71 -9.19
CA ARG A 262 10.58 -12.93 -8.26
C ARG A 262 10.15 -11.59 -7.66
N PRO A 263 8.84 -11.27 -7.65
CA PRO A 263 8.33 -10.06 -7.02
C PRO A 263 8.68 -10.03 -5.52
N LYS A 264 8.99 -8.83 -5.01
CA LYS A 264 9.24 -8.63 -3.58
C LYS A 264 7.99 -8.83 -2.73
N ALA A 265 6.83 -8.43 -3.26
CA ALA A 265 5.53 -8.59 -2.64
C ALA A 265 4.90 -9.92 -3.05
N ASP A 266 4.35 -10.64 -2.07
CA ASP A 266 3.60 -11.87 -2.28
C ASP A 266 2.09 -11.63 -2.26
N VAL A 267 1.32 -12.68 -2.51
CA VAL A 267 -0.15 -12.64 -2.48
C VAL A 267 -0.68 -12.13 -1.13
N THR A 268 -0.05 -12.53 -0.04
CA THR A 268 -0.43 -12.14 1.32
C THR A 268 -0.36 -10.63 1.52
N TYR A 269 0.71 -9.98 1.03
CA TYR A 269 0.85 -8.53 1.05
C TYR A 269 -0.31 -7.84 0.30
N PHE A 270 -0.58 -8.25 -0.94
CA PHE A 270 -1.64 -7.64 -1.74
C PHE A 270 -3.02 -7.82 -1.08
N ASP A 271 -3.30 -9.01 -0.53
CA ASP A 271 -4.57 -9.28 0.14
C ASP A 271 -4.75 -8.44 1.41
N ALA A 272 -3.68 -8.19 2.16
CA ALA A 272 -3.72 -7.34 3.34
C ALA A 272 -4.01 -5.87 2.97
N GLU A 273 -3.34 -5.32 1.96
CA GLU A 273 -3.56 -3.93 1.53
C GLU A 273 -4.95 -3.74 0.90
N ILE A 274 -5.40 -4.68 0.04
CA ILE A 274 -6.75 -4.64 -0.53
C ILE A 274 -7.81 -4.71 0.58
N LYS A 275 -7.63 -5.58 1.59
CA LYS A 275 -8.55 -5.68 2.72
C LYS A 275 -8.61 -4.36 3.50
N LYS A 276 -7.47 -3.76 3.81
CA LYS A 276 -7.37 -2.48 4.50
C LYS A 276 -8.12 -1.37 3.75
N LEU A 277 -7.89 -1.24 2.43
CA LEU A 277 -8.59 -0.24 1.61
C LEU A 277 -10.09 -0.47 1.56
N ASN A 278 -10.54 -1.73 1.49
CA ASN A 278 -11.97 -2.06 1.57
C ASN A 278 -12.60 -1.69 2.91
N GLU A 279 -11.89 -1.91 4.02
CA GLU A 279 -12.34 -1.49 5.36
C GLU A 279 -12.44 0.05 5.47
N GLU A 280 -11.47 0.77 4.90
CA GLU A 280 -11.49 2.24 4.84
C GLU A 280 -12.65 2.77 3.96
N ILE A 281 -12.93 2.14 2.82
CA ILE A 281 -14.11 2.47 1.99
C ILE A 281 -15.41 2.21 2.77
N LYS A 282 -15.48 1.10 3.51
CA LYS A 282 -16.66 0.77 4.32
C LYS A 282 -16.88 1.79 5.44
N ALA A 283 -15.82 2.31 6.06
CA ALA A 283 -15.91 3.35 7.08
C ALA A 283 -16.31 4.73 6.51
N LEU A 284 -16.12 4.96 5.22
CA LEU A 284 -16.53 6.19 4.53
C LEU A 284 -18.01 6.17 4.11
N LYS A 285 -18.60 4.99 3.88
CA LYS A 285 -19.99 4.82 3.44
C LYS A 285 -20.97 4.90 4.61
#